data_AF-A0AAD4GTF0-F1
#
_entry.id   AF-A0AAD4GTF0-F1
#
_cell.length_a   1.000
_cell.length_b   1.000
_cell.length_c   1.000
_cell.angle_alpha   90.00
_cell.angle_beta   90.00
_cell.angle_gamma   90.00
#
_symmetry.space_group_name_H-M   'P 1'
#
loop_
_entity.id
_entity.type
_entity.pdbx_description
1 polymer ?
#
loop_
_entity_poly.entity_id
_entity_poly.type
_entity_poly.pdbx_seq_one_letter_code
_entity_poly.pdbx_strand_id
1 'polypeptide(L)'
;MTIDRQSTTPFHLKLFYRLQNFHHLSDFAISSTFPPGGPLSGSNAIRAPRRSSAPSAALPAHLEIYTWQSCTLRELSQLLTSALPTLLPDPPVGSRLCFRLIYPDTKAAATMGPDAVGRGRYLSKDLGSVVIGPRESDAADDGAEGAKNGTAAAAPRALRLQGADADKTLQEVRFVIGDYVDCAILPPLEDGSVAPPLTAGRGPIGATFVIRMGYLVLDINVT
;
A
#
# COMPACT_ATOMS: atom_id res chain seq x y z
N MET A 1 -1.17 -2.60 26.12
CA MET A 1 -1.02 -4.05 26.33
C MET A 1 -0.03 -4.53 25.30
N THR A 2 1.05 -5.17 25.71
CA THR A 2 2.06 -5.73 24.80
C THR A 2 1.62 -7.14 24.40
N ILE A 3 1.58 -7.44 23.10
CA ILE A 3 1.14 -8.76 22.59
C ILE A 3 2.34 -9.70 22.57
N ASP A 4 2.17 -10.90 23.12
CA ASP A 4 3.15 -11.98 22.96
C ASP A 4 2.93 -12.69 21.61
N ARG A 5 3.86 -12.45 20.67
CA ARG A 5 3.81 -13.01 19.31
C ARG A 5 4.13 -14.51 19.24
N GLN A 6 4.71 -15.11 20.28
CA GLN A 6 5.02 -16.55 20.29
C GLN A 6 3.82 -17.42 20.67
N SER A 7 2.93 -16.90 21.50
CA SER A 7 1.73 -17.61 21.98
C SER A 7 0.44 -17.15 21.30
N THR A 8 0.46 -16.03 20.57
CA THR A 8 -0.70 -15.52 19.84
C THR A 8 -0.61 -15.87 18.36
N THR A 9 -1.66 -16.45 17.79
CA THR A 9 -1.73 -16.71 16.34
C THR A 9 -1.79 -15.40 15.54
N PRO A 10 -0.97 -15.22 14.48
CA PRO A 10 -1.06 -14.04 13.63
C PRO A 10 -2.33 -14.07 12.78
N PHE A 11 -2.84 -12.89 12.42
CA PHE A 11 -3.90 -12.73 11.43
C PHE A 11 -3.33 -12.41 10.06
N HIS A 12 -4.16 -12.59 9.02
CA HIS A 12 -3.84 -12.24 7.65
C HIS A 12 -4.19 -10.77 7.36
N LEU A 13 -3.21 -10.03 6.85
CA LEU A 13 -3.32 -8.64 6.41
C LEU A 13 -3.04 -8.56 4.90
N LYS A 14 -3.89 -7.85 4.18
CA LYS A 14 -3.64 -7.45 2.78
C LYS A 14 -3.09 -6.03 2.73
N LEU A 15 -1.83 -5.91 2.30
CA LEU A 15 -1.15 -4.64 2.08
C LEU A 15 -1.12 -4.33 0.58
N PHE A 16 -1.96 -3.39 0.16
CA PHE A 16 -1.98 -2.85 -1.18
C PHE A 16 -0.89 -1.81 -1.34
N TYR A 17 -0.34 -1.68 -2.55
CA TYR A 17 0.71 -0.73 -2.83
C TYR A 17 0.59 -0.12 -4.22
N ARG A 18 0.91 1.17 -4.33
CA ARG A 18 0.87 1.89 -5.61
C ARG A 18 1.89 3.04 -5.61
N LEU A 19 2.48 3.29 -6.78
CA LEU A 19 3.36 4.45 -6.97
C LEU A 19 2.54 5.74 -7.06
N GLN A 20 3.10 6.83 -6.55
CA GLN A 20 2.62 8.22 -6.65
C GLN A 20 1.32 8.56 -5.91
N ASN A 21 0.39 7.62 -5.78
CA ASN A 21 -0.90 7.88 -5.15
C ASN A 21 -1.53 6.59 -4.59
N PHE A 22 -2.55 6.76 -3.76
CA PHE A 22 -3.39 5.68 -3.27
C PHE A 22 -4.29 5.08 -4.36
N HIS A 23 -4.77 3.85 -4.13
CA HIS A 23 -5.83 3.25 -4.95
C HIS A 23 -7.14 4.02 -4.84
N HIS A 24 -8.03 3.91 -5.82
CA HIS A 24 -9.36 4.47 -5.66
C HIS A 24 -10.21 3.56 -4.76
N LEU A 25 -11.14 4.13 -3.98
CA LEU A 25 -11.95 3.33 -3.04
C LEU A 25 -12.84 2.30 -3.75
N SER A 26 -13.22 2.55 -5.01
CA SER A 26 -13.95 1.56 -5.83
C SER A 26 -13.13 0.32 -6.17
N ASP A 27 -11.80 0.40 -6.13
CA ASP A 27 -10.92 -0.71 -6.50
C ASP A 27 -11.01 -1.86 -5.47
N PHE A 28 -11.49 -1.56 -4.27
CA PHE A 28 -11.69 -2.52 -3.19
C PHE A 28 -13.09 -3.15 -3.19
N ALA A 29 -14.04 -2.57 -3.95
CA ALA A 29 -15.37 -3.14 -4.12
C ALA A 29 -15.28 -4.40 -4.98
N ILE A 30 -15.32 -5.57 -4.35
CA ILE A 30 -15.45 -6.84 -5.06
C ILE A 30 -16.85 -6.82 -5.67
N SER A 31 -16.93 -6.57 -6.98
CA SER A 31 -18.18 -6.67 -7.71
C SER A 31 -18.61 -8.13 -7.62
N SER A 32 -19.57 -8.44 -6.75
CA SER A 32 -20.15 -9.77 -6.72
C SER A 32 -20.76 -10.01 -8.08
N THR A 33 -20.15 -10.88 -8.88
CA THR A 33 -20.72 -11.39 -10.12
C THR A 33 -21.90 -12.29 -9.77
N PHE A 34 -22.97 -11.71 -9.23
CA PHE A 34 -24.29 -12.31 -9.38
C PHE A 34 -24.74 -11.95 -10.79
N PRO A 35 -24.91 -12.94 -11.70
CA PRO A 35 -25.72 -12.69 -12.87
C PRO A 35 -27.08 -12.19 -12.36
N PRO A 36 -27.73 -11.22 -13.01
CA PRO A 36 -29.16 -11.02 -12.83
C PRO A 36 -29.87 -12.24 -13.41
N GLY A 37 -29.87 -13.33 -12.66
CA GLY A 37 -30.53 -14.58 -12.97
C GLY A 37 -32.01 -14.46 -12.64
N GLY A 38 -32.73 -13.67 -13.42
CA GLY A 38 -34.15 -13.94 -13.59
C GLY A 38 -34.32 -15.34 -14.21
N PRO A 39 -35.37 -16.10 -13.87
CA PRO A 39 -35.58 -17.43 -14.42
C PRO A 39 -35.93 -17.29 -15.91
N LEU A 40 -34.95 -17.47 -16.79
CA LEU A 40 -35.19 -17.63 -18.23
C LEU A 40 -35.64 -19.07 -18.48
N SER A 41 -36.93 -19.30 -18.25
CA SER A 41 -37.66 -20.42 -18.82
C SER A 41 -37.69 -20.25 -20.34
N GLY A 42 -37.01 -21.14 -21.07
CA GLY A 42 -37.11 -21.21 -22.52
C GLY A 42 -36.20 -22.26 -23.14
N SER A 43 -36.78 -23.34 -23.66
CA SER A 43 -36.09 -24.39 -24.41
C SER A 43 -35.72 -23.93 -25.83
N ASN A 44 -34.84 -22.92 -25.97
CA ASN A 44 -34.04 -22.68 -27.18
C ASN A 44 -33.08 -21.50 -26.98
N ALA A 45 -31.80 -21.77 -26.72
CA ALA A 45 -30.73 -20.76 -26.78
C ALA A 45 -29.60 -21.26 -27.67
N ILE A 46 -29.74 -20.98 -28.97
CA ILE A 46 -28.74 -21.25 -30.00
C ILE A 46 -27.58 -20.26 -29.81
N ARG A 47 -26.41 -20.81 -29.43
CA ARG A 47 -25.05 -20.30 -29.68
C ARG A 47 -24.88 -18.76 -29.65
N ALA A 48 -24.68 -18.20 -28.45
CA ALA A 48 -23.98 -16.92 -28.32
C ALA A 48 -22.46 -17.15 -28.44
N PRO A 49 -21.71 -16.31 -29.19
CA PRO A 49 -20.25 -16.37 -29.14
C PRO A 49 -19.81 -16.06 -27.71
N ARG A 50 -18.88 -16.87 -27.18
CA ARG A 50 -18.25 -16.64 -25.87
C ARG A 50 -17.64 -15.24 -25.90
N ARG A 51 -18.35 -14.26 -25.36
CA ARG A 51 -17.78 -12.95 -25.08
C ARG A 51 -16.61 -13.20 -24.14
N SER A 52 -15.46 -12.73 -24.58
CA SER A 52 -14.18 -12.71 -23.87
C SER A 52 -14.38 -12.65 -22.37
N SER A 53 -13.66 -13.52 -21.65
CA SER A 53 -13.57 -13.54 -20.19
C SER A 53 -13.38 -12.12 -19.67
N ALA A 54 -14.47 -11.52 -19.16
CA ALA A 54 -14.36 -10.31 -18.36
C ALA A 54 -13.38 -10.67 -17.21
N PRO A 55 -12.33 -9.88 -16.96
CA PRO A 55 -11.55 -10.11 -15.76
C PRO A 55 -12.53 -9.99 -14.60
N SER A 56 -12.73 -11.09 -13.87
CA SER A 56 -13.39 -11.05 -12.56
C SER A 56 -12.81 -9.86 -11.81
N ALA A 57 -13.65 -9.00 -11.23
CA ALA A 57 -13.21 -7.81 -10.51
C ALA A 57 -12.25 -8.22 -9.38
N ALA A 58 -10.95 -8.29 -9.70
CA ALA A 58 -9.91 -8.75 -8.83
C ALA A 58 -9.36 -7.55 -8.08
N LEU A 59 -9.12 -7.74 -6.78
CA LEU A 59 -8.47 -6.74 -5.96
C LEU A 59 -7.12 -6.35 -6.58
N PRO A 60 -6.65 -5.10 -6.41
CA PRO A 60 -5.35 -4.66 -6.92
C PRO A 60 -4.19 -5.52 -6.40
N ALA A 61 -3.01 -5.36 -7.00
CA ALA A 61 -1.80 -6.05 -6.54
C ALA A 61 -1.54 -5.73 -5.06
N HIS A 62 -1.27 -6.78 -4.28
CA HIS A 62 -1.10 -6.68 -2.83
C HIS A 62 -0.13 -7.75 -2.31
N LEU A 63 0.42 -7.46 -1.13
CA LEU A 63 1.15 -8.43 -0.33
C LEU A 63 0.23 -9.02 0.73
N GLU A 64 0.36 -10.33 0.93
CA GLU A 64 -0.31 -11.06 1.99
C GLU A 64 0.66 -11.27 3.15
N ILE A 65 0.36 -10.66 4.30
CA ILE A 65 1.25 -10.61 5.45
C ILE A 65 0.55 -11.26 6.64
N TYR A 66 1.19 -12.25 7.26
CA TYR A 66 0.77 -12.77 8.57
C TYR A 66 1.41 -11.93 9.67
N THR A 67 0.60 -11.27 10.49
CA THR A 67 1.09 -10.36 11.52
C THR A 67 0.16 -10.24 12.73
N TRP A 68 0.50 -9.36 13.68
CA TRP A 68 -0.22 -9.11 14.93
C TRP A 68 -0.66 -7.65 15.03
N GLN A 69 -1.53 -7.34 15.99
CA GLN A 69 -2.01 -5.97 16.20
C GLN A 69 -0.89 -5.02 16.66
N SER A 70 0.21 -5.56 17.20
CA SER A 70 1.42 -4.82 17.52
C SER A 70 2.28 -4.45 16.31
N CYS A 71 1.89 -4.84 15.09
CA CYS A 71 2.65 -4.53 13.88
C CYS A 71 2.69 -3.03 13.64
N THR A 72 3.88 -2.48 13.37
CA THR A 72 4.11 -1.04 13.16
C THR A 72 4.16 -0.67 11.68
N LEU A 73 3.95 0.61 11.35
CA LEU A 73 4.13 1.10 9.98
C LEU A 73 5.58 0.91 9.48
N ARG A 74 6.56 0.96 10.39
CA ARG A 74 7.96 0.61 10.14
C ARG A 74 8.10 -0.85 9.72
N GLU A 75 7.52 -1.79 10.46
CA GLU A 75 7.56 -3.22 10.10
C GLU A 75 6.87 -3.47 8.75
N LEU A 76 5.72 -2.84 8.48
CA LEU A 76 5.06 -2.93 7.17
C LEU A 76 5.94 -2.40 6.03
N SER A 77 6.65 -1.29 6.27
CA SER A 77 7.60 -0.72 5.33
C SER A 77 8.78 -1.67 5.05
N GLN A 78 9.31 -2.32 6.09
CA GLN A 78 10.38 -3.32 5.96
C GLN A 78 9.93 -4.50 5.11
N LEU A 79 8.74 -5.03 5.38
CA LEU A 79 8.17 -6.16 4.65
C LEU A 79 7.93 -5.82 3.17
N LEU A 80 7.34 -4.66 2.89
CA LEU A 80 7.08 -4.19 1.52
C LEU A 80 8.38 -4.06 0.71
N THR A 81 9.38 -3.37 1.28
CA THR A 81 10.64 -3.07 0.58
C THR A 81 11.57 -4.28 0.49
N SER A 82 11.47 -5.22 1.44
CA SER A 82 12.16 -6.51 1.38
C SER A 82 11.54 -7.45 0.35
N ALA A 83 10.22 -7.50 0.24
CA ALA A 83 9.53 -8.41 -0.67
C ALA A 83 9.55 -7.90 -2.12
N LEU A 84 9.52 -6.58 -2.32
CA LEU A 84 9.44 -5.92 -3.62
C LEU A 84 10.52 -4.83 -3.76
N PRO A 85 11.81 -5.18 -3.80
CA PRO A 85 12.90 -4.20 -3.85
C PRO A 85 12.91 -3.37 -5.14
N THR A 86 12.39 -3.92 -6.24
CA THR A 86 12.30 -3.24 -7.55
C THR A 86 11.25 -2.14 -7.61
N LEU A 87 10.42 -2.02 -6.58
CA LEU A 87 9.37 -0.99 -6.50
C LEU A 87 9.93 0.37 -6.10
N LEU A 88 11.09 0.41 -5.45
CA LEU A 88 11.74 1.65 -5.04
C LEU A 88 12.68 2.18 -6.15
N PRO A 89 12.84 3.51 -6.26
CA PRO A 89 13.89 4.07 -7.10
C PRO A 89 15.28 3.69 -6.59
N ASP A 90 16.29 3.79 -7.44
CA ASP A 90 17.70 3.68 -7.07
C ASP A 90 18.37 5.07 -7.19
N PRO A 91 18.82 5.71 -6.09
CA PRO A 91 18.77 5.23 -4.71
C PRO A 91 17.37 5.30 -4.07
N PRO A 92 17.03 4.41 -3.13
CA PRO A 92 15.72 4.39 -2.46
C PRO A 92 15.57 5.50 -1.40
N VAL A 93 16.69 6.11 -1.00
CA VAL A 93 16.74 7.18 0.00
C VAL A 93 15.94 8.39 -0.47
N GLY A 94 15.16 8.97 0.44
CA GLY A 94 14.26 10.09 0.17
C GLY A 94 12.84 9.65 -0.22
N SER A 95 12.62 8.36 -0.49
CA SER A 95 11.29 7.83 -0.78
C SER A 95 10.40 7.87 0.47
N ARG A 96 9.14 8.27 0.31
CA ARG A 96 8.11 8.27 1.36
C ARG A 96 7.05 7.21 1.08
N LEU A 97 6.75 6.41 2.09
CA LEU A 97 5.68 5.43 2.14
C LEU A 97 4.53 6.02 2.97
N CYS A 98 3.43 6.38 2.33
CA CYS A 98 2.22 6.89 3.01
C CYS A 98 1.22 5.75 3.18
N PHE A 99 0.65 5.61 4.37
CA PHE A 99 -0.26 4.51 4.71
C PHE A 99 -1.65 5.04 5.04
N ARG A 100 -2.67 4.34 4.56
CA ARG A 100 -4.05 4.55 4.97
C ARG A 100 -4.75 3.22 5.25
N LEU A 101 -5.69 3.25 6.19
CA LEU A 101 -6.61 2.16 6.46
C LEU A 101 -7.76 2.23 5.48
N ILE A 102 -8.17 1.09 4.95
CA ILE A 102 -9.33 0.92 4.07
C ILE A 102 -10.27 -0.08 4.70
N TYR A 103 -11.51 0.33 4.94
CA TYR A 103 -12.47 -0.48 5.68
C TYR A 103 -13.87 -0.35 5.08
N PRO A 104 -14.70 -1.40 5.14
CA PRO A 104 -16.05 -1.37 4.60
C PRO A 104 -16.94 -0.36 5.35
N ASP A 105 -17.76 0.38 4.61
CA ASP A 105 -18.77 1.28 5.15
C ASP A 105 -19.99 0.48 5.64
N THR A 106 -19.90 0.00 6.88
CA THR A 106 -20.97 -0.77 7.53
C THR A 106 -22.23 0.07 7.79
N LYS A 107 -22.10 1.39 7.97
CA LYS A 107 -23.24 2.29 8.20
C LYS A 107 -24.10 2.43 6.96
N ALA A 108 -23.44 2.63 5.82
CA ALA A 108 -24.08 2.62 4.50
C ALA A 108 -24.76 1.29 4.19
N ALA A 109 -24.09 0.18 4.49
CA ALA A 109 -24.61 -1.15 4.23
C ALA A 109 -25.87 -1.47 5.05
N ALA A 110 -25.99 -0.91 6.27
CA ALA A 110 -27.18 -1.08 7.11
C ALA A 110 -28.40 -0.25 6.64
N THR A 111 -28.17 0.84 5.90
CA THR A 111 -29.24 1.73 5.41
C THR A 111 -29.69 1.43 3.99
N MET A 112 -28.81 0.85 3.17
CA MET A 112 -29.13 0.45 1.81
C MET A 112 -29.54 -1.03 1.82
N GLY A 113 -30.72 -1.33 1.27
CA GLY A 113 -31.29 -2.69 1.27
C GLY A 113 -30.41 -3.78 0.64
N PRO A 114 -30.88 -5.04 0.62
CA PRO A 114 -30.08 -6.22 0.23
C PRO A 114 -29.39 -6.11 -1.15
N ASP A 115 -29.91 -5.30 -2.07
CA ASP A 115 -29.35 -5.08 -3.41
C ASP A 115 -28.07 -4.21 -3.43
N ALA A 116 -27.77 -3.48 -2.35
CA ALA A 116 -26.55 -2.68 -2.24
C ALA A 116 -25.39 -3.43 -1.54
N VAL A 117 -25.68 -4.57 -0.91
CA VAL A 117 -24.70 -5.40 -0.19
C VAL A 117 -23.60 -5.92 -1.13
N GLY A 118 -23.91 -6.09 -2.42
CA GLY A 118 -22.95 -6.52 -3.44
C GLY A 118 -21.99 -5.45 -3.98
N ARG A 119 -22.19 -4.16 -3.63
CA ARG A 119 -21.35 -3.05 -4.10
C ARG A 119 -20.40 -2.47 -3.05
N GLY A 120 -20.21 -3.19 -1.93
CA GLY A 120 -19.29 -2.91 -0.82
C GLY A 120 -18.59 -1.56 -0.92
N ARG A 121 -19.19 -0.50 -0.35
CA ARG A 121 -18.54 0.81 -0.30
C ARG A 121 -17.43 0.77 0.74
N TYR A 122 -16.29 1.34 0.43
CA TYR A 122 -15.16 1.44 1.35
C TYR A 122 -14.92 2.90 1.74
N LEU A 123 -14.37 3.09 2.94
CA LEU A 123 -13.91 4.35 3.47
C LEU A 123 -12.39 4.28 3.68
N SER A 124 -11.75 5.44 3.79
CA SER A 124 -10.34 5.52 4.16
C SER A 124 -10.09 6.39 5.38
N LYS A 125 -9.04 6.04 6.14
CA LYS A 125 -8.52 6.85 7.25
C LYS A 125 -7.00 6.92 7.13
N ASP A 126 -6.44 8.12 7.18
CA ASP A 126 -4.99 8.33 7.17
C ASP A 126 -4.33 7.68 8.40
N LEU A 127 -3.22 6.96 8.19
CA LEU A 127 -2.45 6.32 9.26
C LEU A 127 -1.14 7.05 9.54
N GLY A 128 -0.55 7.67 8.52
CA GLY A 128 0.71 8.38 8.61
C GLY A 128 1.69 7.96 7.50
N SER A 129 2.96 8.33 7.68
CA SER A 129 3.99 8.01 6.69
C SER A 129 5.35 7.66 7.28
N VAL A 130 6.13 6.90 6.51
CA VAL A 130 7.50 6.49 6.80
C VAL A 130 8.39 6.96 5.66
N VAL A 131 9.57 7.47 5.97
CA VAL A 131 10.58 7.94 5.01
C VAL A 131 11.79 7.01 5.08
N ILE A 132 12.33 6.68 3.90
CA ILE A 132 13.59 5.95 3.78
C ILE A 132 14.72 6.97 3.88
N GLY A 133 15.48 6.91 4.97
CA GLY A 133 16.65 7.75 5.22
C GLY A 133 17.95 7.12 4.71
N PRO A 134 19.02 7.93 4.60
CA PRO A 134 20.36 7.44 4.29
C PRO A 134 20.83 6.47 5.37
N ARG A 135 21.66 5.51 4.96
CA ARG A 135 22.23 4.53 5.88
C ARG A 135 23.20 5.23 6.83
N GLU A 136 23.33 4.71 8.03
CA GLU A 136 24.18 5.25 9.08
C GLU A 136 25.67 5.30 8.67
N SER A 137 26.10 4.44 7.74
CA SER A 137 27.45 4.44 7.18
C SER A 137 27.74 5.56 6.17
N ASP A 138 26.70 6.22 5.64
CA ASP A 138 26.82 7.29 4.64
C ASP A 138 26.72 8.68 5.28
N ALA A 139 26.54 8.76 6.60
CA ALA A 139 26.72 9.98 7.38
C ALA A 139 28.21 10.10 7.74
N ALA A 140 28.97 10.81 6.91
CA ALA A 140 30.38 11.07 7.16
C ALA A 140 30.57 11.83 8.50
N ASP A 141 31.27 11.15 9.41
CA ASP A 141 32.38 11.63 10.25
C ASP A 141 32.36 13.09 10.73
N ASP A 142 32.06 13.25 12.02
CA ASP A 142 32.69 14.30 12.84
C ASP A 142 32.96 13.71 14.25
N GLY A 143 34.04 12.92 14.33
CA GLY A 143 34.84 12.74 15.55
C GLY A 143 34.46 11.61 16.52
N ALA A 144 35.12 10.45 16.36
CA ALA A 144 35.74 9.69 17.47
C ALA A 144 36.58 8.52 16.93
N GLU A 145 37.90 8.55 17.19
CA GLU A 145 38.81 7.42 16.98
C GLU A 145 38.35 6.15 17.71
N GLY A 146 38.40 4.99 17.05
CA GLY A 146 38.19 3.71 17.74
C GLY A 146 38.05 2.45 16.88
N ALA A 147 39.14 1.99 16.26
CA ALA A 147 39.52 0.59 16.02
C ALA A 147 38.52 -0.43 15.37
N LYS A 148 38.79 -0.71 14.08
CA LYS A 148 38.91 -2.03 13.39
C LYS A 148 38.07 -3.23 13.87
N ASN A 149 37.31 -3.84 12.94
CA ASN A 149 37.67 -5.09 12.23
C ASN A 149 36.43 -5.76 11.60
N GLY A 150 36.62 -6.42 10.45
CA GLY A 150 35.92 -7.67 10.17
C GLY A 150 34.93 -7.66 9.02
N THR A 151 35.38 -8.22 7.90
CA THR A 151 34.63 -8.75 6.77
C THR A 151 33.35 -9.47 7.19
N ALA A 152 32.22 -8.78 7.21
CA ALA A 152 30.90 -9.40 7.33
C ALA A 152 30.29 -9.49 5.93
N ALA A 153 30.09 -10.72 5.44
CA ALA A 153 29.33 -11.01 4.24
C ALA A 153 28.03 -10.20 4.25
N ALA A 154 27.78 -9.44 3.18
CA ALA A 154 26.72 -8.45 3.10
C ALA A 154 25.35 -9.11 3.25
N ALA A 155 24.85 -9.17 4.49
CA ALA A 155 23.44 -9.32 4.76
C ALA A 155 22.67 -8.24 3.96
N PRO A 156 21.44 -8.52 3.49
CA PRO A 156 20.66 -7.54 2.75
C PRO A 156 20.60 -6.24 3.56
N ARG A 157 21.25 -5.20 3.04
CA ARG A 157 21.57 -3.97 3.77
C ARG A 157 20.28 -3.22 4.12
N ALA A 158 19.81 -3.38 5.35
CA ALA A 158 18.54 -2.85 5.83
C ALA A 158 18.43 -1.32 5.59
N LEU A 159 17.30 -0.90 5.04
CA LEU A 159 16.99 0.52 4.83
C LEU A 159 16.70 1.18 6.18
N ARG A 160 17.23 2.40 6.40
CA ARG A 160 16.86 3.19 7.57
C ARG A 160 15.47 3.76 7.34
N LEU A 161 14.51 3.31 8.11
CA LEU A 161 13.13 3.81 8.05
C LEU A 161 12.94 4.83 9.17
N GLN A 162 12.26 5.94 8.93
CA GLN A 162 12.04 6.97 9.95
C GLN A 162 10.72 7.70 9.71
N GLY A 163 10.24 8.45 10.71
CA GLY A 163 9.00 9.22 10.63
C GLY A 163 8.29 9.22 11.97
N ALA A 164 7.54 10.29 12.25
CA ALA A 164 6.80 10.41 13.52
C ALA A 164 5.77 9.29 13.72
N ASP A 165 5.25 8.74 12.62
CA ASP A 165 4.24 7.68 12.61
C ASP A 165 4.84 6.28 12.48
N ALA A 166 6.15 6.15 12.35
CA ALA A 166 6.79 4.87 12.01
C ALA A 166 6.51 3.78 13.05
N ASP A 167 6.42 4.15 14.31
CA ASP A 167 6.22 3.23 15.42
C ASP A 167 4.73 3.07 15.80
N LYS A 168 3.80 3.73 15.07
CA LYS A 168 2.37 3.53 15.26
C LYS A 168 1.98 2.10 14.92
N THR A 169 1.23 1.48 15.82
CA THR A 169 0.79 0.08 15.67
C THR A 169 -0.58 -0.04 14.99
N LEU A 170 -0.87 -1.21 14.39
CA LEU A 170 -2.20 -1.54 13.86
C LEU A 170 -3.29 -1.40 14.94
N GLN A 171 -2.96 -1.75 16.18
CA GLN A 171 -3.84 -1.57 17.34
C GLN A 171 -4.18 -0.09 17.58
N GLU A 172 -3.18 0.80 17.59
CA GLU A 172 -3.36 2.23 17.82
C GLU A 172 -4.25 2.90 16.76
N VAL A 173 -4.13 2.45 15.51
CA VAL A 173 -4.94 2.99 14.41
C VAL A 173 -6.35 2.40 14.34
N ARG A 174 -6.66 1.45 15.23
CA ARG A 174 -7.92 0.70 15.32
C ARG A 174 -8.18 -0.21 14.12
N PHE A 175 -7.15 -0.86 13.61
CA PHE A 175 -7.29 -1.89 12.60
C PHE A 175 -8.18 -3.04 13.10
N VAL A 176 -9.13 -3.45 12.26
CA VAL A 176 -9.96 -4.64 12.47
C VAL A 176 -9.59 -5.69 11.43
N ILE A 177 -9.56 -6.96 11.83
CA ILE A 177 -9.30 -8.06 10.89
C ILE A 177 -10.38 -8.05 9.81
N GLY A 178 -9.95 -7.99 8.55
CA GLY A 178 -10.82 -7.79 7.39
C GLY A 178 -10.69 -6.39 6.77
N ASP A 179 -10.14 -5.43 7.50
CA ASP A 179 -9.68 -4.17 6.92
C ASP A 179 -8.45 -4.40 6.04
N TYR A 180 -8.22 -3.47 5.11
CA TYR A 180 -7.03 -3.44 4.26
C TYR A 180 -6.14 -2.26 4.64
N VAL A 181 -4.86 -2.37 4.31
CA VAL A 181 -3.92 -1.24 4.36
C VAL A 181 -3.47 -0.92 2.95
N ASP A 182 -3.47 0.35 2.58
CA ASP A 182 -3.04 0.83 1.28
C ASP A 182 -1.83 1.75 1.44
N CYS A 183 -0.76 1.46 0.70
CA CYS A 183 0.52 2.15 0.77
C CYS A 183 0.81 2.88 -0.56
N ALA A 184 0.84 4.21 -0.51
CA ALA A 184 1.34 5.02 -1.61
C ALA A 184 2.85 5.22 -1.46
N ILE A 185 3.62 4.85 -2.49
CA ILE A 185 5.06 5.08 -2.55
C ILE A 185 5.32 6.34 -3.36
N LEU A 186 5.85 7.35 -2.69
CA LEU A 186 6.30 8.59 -3.30
C LEU A 186 7.83 8.52 -3.44
N PRO A 187 8.38 8.54 -4.66
CA PRO A 187 9.82 8.68 -4.85
C PRO A 187 10.30 10.05 -4.33
N PRO A 188 11.62 10.23 -4.16
CA PRO A 188 12.19 11.54 -3.88
C PRO A 188 11.81 12.53 -4.99
N LEU A 189 11.73 13.80 -4.63
CA LEU A 189 11.55 14.88 -5.59
C LEU A 189 12.82 15.05 -6.44
N GLU A 190 12.72 15.78 -7.55
CA GLU A 190 13.84 16.00 -8.49
C GLU A 190 15.04 16.70 -7.83
N ASP A 191 14.79 17.50 -6.79
CA ASP A 191 15.81 18.16 -5.96
C ASP A 191 16.42 17.23 -4.89
N GLY A 192 16.03 15.95 -4.86
CA GLY A 192 16.44 14.96 -3.88
C GLY A 192 15.73 15.09 -2.53
N SER A 193 14.83 16.05 -2.37
CA SER A 193 14.06 16.22 -1.13
C SER A 193 12.94 15.18 -1.00
N VAL A 194 12.47 14.98 0.22
CA VAL A 194 11.40 14.01 0.50
C VAL A 194 10.07 14.62 0.12
N ALA A 195 9.30 13.95 -0.75
CA ALA A 195 7.95 14.37 -1.11
C ALA A 195 7.06 14.60 0.13
N PRO A 196 6.12 15.56 0.11
CA PRO A 196 5.19 15.78 1.22
C PRO A 196 4.26 14.59 1.41
N PRO A 197 3.76 14.32 2.64
CA PRO A 197 2.83 13.22 2.88
C PRO A 197 1.47 13.46 2.21
N LEU A 198 0.88 12.40 1.66
CA LEU A 198 -0.47 12.43 1.11
C LEU A 198 -1.48 12.52 2.26
N THR A 199 -2.03 13.69 2.54
CA THR A 199 -3.05 13.83 3.58
C THR A 199 -4.43 13.54 3.00
N ALA A 200 -4.94 12.33 3.22
CA ALA A 200 -6.27 11.94 2.77
C ALA A 200 -7.35 12.54 3.70
N GLY A 201 -7.81 13.77 3.41
CA GLY A 201 -9.15 14.21 3.87
C GLY A 201 -9.23 15.30 4.94
N ARG A 202 -8.48 16.40 4.80
CA ARG A 202 -8.95 17.73 5.25
C ARG A 202 -8.45 18.78 4.26
N GLY A 203 -9.29 19.18 3.32
CA GLY A 203 -8.95 20.27 2.37
C GLY A 203 -8.58 21.56 3.11
N PRO A 204 -7.78 22.42 2.47
CA PRO A 204 -8.40 23.43 1.61
C PRO A 204 -8.14 23.20 0.11
N ILE A 205 -9.04 23.79 -0.68
CA ILE A 205 -9.08 23.80 -2.14
C ILE A 205 -7.79 24.45 -2.67
N GLY A 206 -7.11 23.80 -3.62
CA GLY A 206 -6.07 24.42 -4.42
C GLY A 206 -4.64 23.96 -4.14
N ALA A 207 -4.36 22.67 -4.32
CA ALA A 207 -3.02 22.23 -4.69
C ALA A 207 -3.14 21.16 -5.77
N THR A 208 -3.44 21.60 -6.99
CA THR A 208 -3.10 20.82 -8.18
C THR A 208 -1.58 20.73 -8.21
N PHE A 209 -1.00 19.69 -7.62
CA PHE A 209 0.37 19.32 -7.93
C PHE A 209 0.36 18.76 -9.35
N VAL A 210 0.59 19.66 -10.32
CA VAL A 210 0.97 19.27 -11.67
C VAL A 210 2.36 18.66 -11.54
N ILE A 211 2.42 17.35 -11.29
CA ILE A 211 3.63 16.59 -11.62
C ILE A 211 3.68 16.63 -13.13
N ARG A 212 4.54 17.51 -13.65
CA ARG A 212 4.84 17.60 -15.07
C ARG A 212 5.51 16.28 -15.43
N MET A 213 4.73 15.30 -15.90
CA MET A 213 5.27 14.10 -16.51
C MET A 213 5.99 14.53 -17.80
N GLY A 214 7.28 14.83 -17.68
CA GLY A 214 8.21 14.78 -18.79
C GLY A 214 8.20 13.36 -19.30
N TYR A 215 7.63 13.18 -20.48
CA TYR A 215 7.51 11.92 -21.17
C TYR A 215 8.87 11.24 -21.29
N LEU A 216 8.88 9.94 -21.00
CA LEU A 216 9.92 9.00 -21.33
C LEU A 216 10.12 9.03 -22.85
N VAL A 217 11.18 9.68 -23.34
CA VAL A 217 11.68 9.44 -24.70
C VAL A 217 12.48 8.14 -24.62
N LEU A 218 11.83 7.03 -24.95
CA LEU A 218 12.49 5.79 -25.32
C LEU A 218 13.02 5.96 -26.74
N ASP A 219 14.26 6.42 -26.89
CA ASP A 219 15.00 6.20 -28.12
C ASP A 219 15.38 4.71 -28.18
N ILE A 220 14.50 3.93 -28.83
CA ILE A 220 14.81 2.57 -29.26
C ILE A 220 15.66 2.71 -30.51
N ASN A 221 16.97 2.70 -30.35
CA ASN A 221 17.90 2.60 -31.47
C ASN A 221 17.98 1.12 -31.88
N VAL A 222 17.20 0.74 -32.88
CA VAL A 222 17.41 -0.52 -33.62
C VAL A 222 18.51 -0.24 -34.64
N THR A 223 19.65 -0.90 -34.47
CA THR A 223 20.67 -1.04 -35.52
C THR A 223 20.23 -2.08 -36.54
#